data_AF-A0A4P8KA95-F1
#
_entry.id   AF-A0A4P8KA95-F1
#
_cell.length_a   1.000
_cell.length_b   1.000
_cell.length_c   1.000
_cell.angle_alpha   90.00
_cell.angle_beta   90.00
_cell.angle_gamma   90.00
#
_symmetry.space_group_name_H-M   'P 1'
#
loop_
_entity.id
_entity.type
_entity.pdbx_description
1 polymer ?
#
loop_
_entity_poly.entity_id
_entity_poly.type
_entity_poly.pdbx_seq_one_letter_code
_entity_poly.pdbx_strand_id
1 'polypeptide(L)'
;MMAIQERKLRKIGNSVVVTLSKEFLESIGASESDIVYVDEEKLKEAFAKKEVKDEHQKKLEMMIAKSVQKHDELYKELVDR
;
A
#
# COMPACT_ATOMS: atom_id res chain seq x y z
N MET A 1 8.66 -9.13 -12.97
CA MET A 1 8.09 -9.33 -11.62
C MET A 1 7.02 -8.27 -11.42
N MET A 2 5.74 -8.63 -11.38
CA MET A 2 4.67 -7.63 -11.18
C MET A 2 4.74 -7.14 -9.73
N ALA A 3 5.15 -5.89 -9.54
CA ALA A 3 5.12 -5.25 -8.24
C ALA A 3 3.66 -5.10 -7.79
N ILE A 4 3.36 -5.51 -6.55
CA ILE A 4 2.04 -5.27 -5.95
C ILE A 4 1.85 -3.74 -5.88
N GLN A 5 0.83 -3.24 -6.57
CA GLN A 5 0.55 -1.80 -6.64
C GLN A 5 -0.58 -1.42 -5.67
N GLU A 6 -0.36 -0.36 -4.90
CA GLU A 6 -1.41 0.19 -4.06
C GLU A 6 -2.44 0.95 -4.91
N ARG A 7 -3.71 0.59 -4.76
CA ARG A 7 -4.82 1.22 -5.48
C ARG A 7 -5.92 1.61 -4.49
N LYS A 8 -6.47 2.81 -4.69
CA LYS A 8 -7.58 3.33 -3.88
C LYS A 8 -8.92 2.95 -4.51
N LEU A 9 -9.79 2.33 -3.71
CA LEU A 9 -11.21 2.15 -4.04
C LEU A 9 -11.93 3.51 -3.97
N ARG A 10 -12.74 3.82 -4.99
CA ARG A 10 -13.53 5.07 -5.06
C ARG A 10 -15.01 4.75 -5.24
N LYS A 11 -15.88 5.57 -4.69
CA LYS A 11 -17.32 5.51 -4.93
C LYS A 11 -17.70 6.43 -6.09
N ILE A 12 -18.40 5.90 -7.09
CA ILE A 12 -18.97 6.67 -8.20
C ILE A 12 -20.45 6.28 -8.30
N GLY A 13 -21.34 7.23 -8.00
CA GLY A 13 -22.77 6.96 -7.88
C GLY A 13 -23.05 5.90 -6.81
N ASN A 14 -23.70 4.79 -7.20
CA ASN A 14 -23.98 3.66 -6.33
C ASN A 14 -22.94 2.51 -6.43
N SER A 15 -21.87 2.72 -7.20
CA SER A 15 -20.86 1.69 -7.48
C SER A 15 -19.52 2.02 -6.81
N VAL A 16 -18.75 0.97 -6.52
CA VAL A 16 -17.35 1.07 -6.09
C VAL A 16 -16.45 0.69 -7.26
N VAL A 17 -15.45 1.51 -7.55
CA VAL A 17 -14.52 1.33 -8.66
C VAL A 17 -13.08 1.28 -8.16
N VAL A 18 -12.26 0.50 -8.86
CA VAL A 18 -10.79 0.46 -8.74
C VAL A 18 -10.19 0.98 -10.05
N THR A 19 -9.07 1.71 -9.96
CA THR A 19 -8.35 2.18 -11.15
C THR A 19 -7.31 1.15 -11.56
N LEU A 20 -7.38 0.68 -12.80
CA LEU A 20 -6.39 -0.20 -13.42
C LEU A 20 -5.46 0.62 -14.31
N SER A 21 -4.23 0.15 -14.55
CA SER A 21 -3.33 0.80 -15.51
C SER A 21 -3.78 0.51 -16.95
N LYS A 22 -3.49 1.44 -17.86
CA LYS A 22 -3.71 1.24 -19.30
C LYS A 22 -2.95 0.01 -19.81
N GLU A 23 -1.72 -0.17 -19.35
CA GLU A 23 -0.88 -1.34 -19.65
C GLU A 23 -1.53 -2.67 -19.25
N PHE A 24 -2.24 -2.71 -18.11
CA PHE A 24 -2.94 -3.92 -17.68
C PHE A 24 -4.10 -4.23 -18.63
N LEU A 25 -4.92 -3.23 -18.98
CA LEU A 25 -6.02 -3.39 -19.93
C LEU A 25 -5.51 -3.87 -21.31
N GLU A 26 -4.41 -3.27 -21.80
CA GLU A 26 -3.76 -3.68 -23.04
C GLU A 26 -3.23 -5.12 -22.97
N SER A 27 -2.67 -5.53 -21.82
CA SER A 27 -2.13 -6.89 -21.64
C SER A 27 -3.19 -8.00 -21.69
N ILE A 28 -4.45 -7.67 -21.35
CA ILE A 28 -5.59 -8.60 -21.43
C ILE A 28 -6.40 -8.41 -22.72
N GLY A 29 -5.96 -7.51 -23.62
CA GLY A 29 -6.65 -7.21 -24.87
C GLY A 29 -8.01 -6.55 -24.71
N ALA A 30 -8.25 -5.84 -23.60
CA ALA A 30 -9.51 -5.18 -23.30
C ALA A 30 -9.43 -3.66 -23.49
N SER A 31 -10.56 -3.06 -23.82
CA SER A 31 -10.76 -1.61 -23.95
C SER A 31 -11.79 -1.08 -22.95
N GLU A 32 -11.90 0.25 -22.83
CA GLU A 32 -12.77 0.91 -21.83
C GLU A 32 -14.26 0.61 -21.98
N SER A 33 -14.70 0.10 -23.14
CA SER A 33 -16.11 -0.22 -23.42
C SER A 33 -16.40 -1.73 -23.46
N ASP A 34 -15.39 -2.57 -23.25
CA ASP A 34 -15.57 -4.01 -23.31
C ASP A 34 -16.18 -4.56 -22.03
N ILE A 35 -17.02 -5.59 -22.18
CA ILE A 35 -17.56 -6.36 -21.06
C ILE A 35 -16.54 -7.46 -20.72
N VAL A 36 -16.05 -7.43 -19.49
CA VAL A 36 -15.11 -8.44 -18.97
C VAL A 36 -15.79 -9.35 -17.98
N TYR A 37 -15.40 -10.63 -17.99
CA TYR A 37 -15.82 -11.59 -16.97
C TYR A 37 -14.87 -11.50 -15.77
N VAL A 38 -15.44 -11.37 -14.57
CA VAL A 38 -14.69 -11.30 -13.32
C VAL A 38 -15.12 -12.45 -12.42
N ASP A 39 -14.15 -13.22 -11.96
CA ASP A 39 -14.33 -14.26 -10.96
C ASP A 39 -14.13 -13.64 -9.56
N GLU A 40 -15.21 -13.52 -8.79
CA GLU A 40 -15.18 -12.84 -7.49
C GLU A 40 -14.32 -13.57 -6.45
N GLU A 41 -14.22 -14.90 -6.51
CA GLU A 41 -13.39 -15.68 -5.57
C GLU A 41 -11.91 -15.37 -5.81
N LYS A 42 -11.48 -15.36 -7.08
CA LYS A 42 -10.12 -14.96 -7.43
C LYS A 42 -9.86 -13.48 -7.13
N LEU A 43 -10.86 -12.62 -7.30
CA LEU A 43 -10.74 -11.20 -7.00
C LEU A 43 -10.51 -10.96 -5.51
N LYS A 44 -11.16 -11.73 -4.64
CA LYS A 44 -10.96 -11.69 -3.19
C LYS A 44 -9.54 -12.05 -2.80
N GLU A 45 -8.92 -13.01 -3.47
CA GLU A 45 -7.51 -13.37 -3.26
C GLU A 45 -6.55 -12.27 -3.74
N ALA A 46 -6.91 -11.56 -4.81
CA ALA A 46 -6.10 -10.46 -5.35
C ALA A 46 -6.20 -9.15 -4.55
N PHE A 47 -7.30 -8.94 -3.82
CA PHE A 47 -7.54 -7.73 -3.02
C PHE A 47 -7.17 -7.93 -1.55
N ALA A 48 -6.01 -7.40 -1.15
CA ALA A 48 -5.66 -7.25 0.25
C ALA A 48 -6.04 -5.85 0.75
N LYS A 49 -6.86 -5.76 1.81
CA LYS A 49 -7.07 -4.49 2.50
C LYS A 49 -5.75 -4.08 3.15
N LYS A 50 -5.19 -2.96 2.73
CA LYS A 50 -4.04 -2.37 3.41
C LYS A 50 -4.44 -2.06 4.84
N GLU A 51 -3.82 -2.73 5.80
CA GLU A 51 -3.95 -2.37 7.20
C GLU A 51 -3.34 -0.98 7.38
N VAL A 52 -4.19 -0.03 7.78
CA VAL A 52 -3.68 1.25 8.28
C VAL A 52 -3.07 0.89 9.63
N LYS A 53 -1.73 0.78 9.69
CA LYS A 53 -1.03 0.71 10.98
C LYS A 53 -1.63 1.77 11.88
N ASP A 54 -2.17 1.34 13.02
CA ASP A 54 -2.80 2.18 14.02
C ASP A 54 -1.89 3.38 14.31
N GLU A 55 -2.45 4.58 14.55
CA GLU A 55 -1.65 5.73 14.99
C GLU A 55 -0.76 5.37 16.17
N HIS A 56 -1.22 4.46 17.04
CA HIS A 56 -0.45 3.90 18.14
C HIS A 56 0.79 3.13 17.67
N GLN A 57 0.69 2.31 16.63
CA GLN A 57 1.83 1.57 16.07
C GLN A 57 2.83 2.50 15.39
N LYS A 58 2.34 3.50 14.63
CA LYS A 58 3.22 4.53 14.05
C LYS A 58 3.95 5.34 15.13
N LYS A 59 3.25 5.71 16.21
CA LYS A 59 3.84 6.42 17.35
C LYS A 59 4.89 5.57 18.06
N LEU A 60 4.64 4.27 18.22
CA LEU A 60 5.61 3.33 18.79
C LEU A 60 6.87 3.23 17.94
N GLU A 61 6.73 3.04 16.62
CA GLU A 61 7.87 3.01 15.68
C GLU A 61 8.68 4.31 15.74
N MET A 62 8.00 5.45 15.82
CA MET A 62 8.65 6.76 15.92
C MET A 62 9.38 6.97 17.26
N MET A 63 8.84 6.43 18.36
CA MET A 63 9.53 6.45 19.66
C MET A 63 10.77 5.55 19.68
N ILE A 64 10.69 4.37 19.08
CA ILE A 64 11.83 3.45 18.95
C ILE A 64 12.93 4.12 18.14
N ALA A 65 12.60 4.70 16.98
CA ALA A 65 13.56 5.41 16.14
C ALA A 65 14.25 6.57 16.90
N LYS A 66 13.49 7.37 17.65
CA LYS A 66 14.05 8.44 18.50
C LYS A 66 14.95 7.91 19.61
N SER A 67 14.60 6.77 20.23
CA SER A 67 15.42 6.16 21.27
C SER A 67 16.76 5.67 20.72
N VAL A 68 16.76 5.05 19.54
CA VAL A 68 17.99 4.59 18.87
C VAL A 68 18.86 5.79 18.49
N GLN A 69 18.28 6.83 17.88
CA GLN A 69 19.02 8.04 17.53
C GLN A 69 19.67 8.69 18.75
N LYS A 70 18.92 8.81 19.86
CA LYS A 70 19.45 9.40 21.09
C LYS A 70 20.57 8.55 21.71
N HIS A 71 20.47 7.23 21.61
CA HIS A 71 21.54 6.32 22.03
C HIS A 71 22.79 6.53 21.20
N ASP A 72 22.68 6.56 19.87
CA ASP A 72 23.80 6.79 18.96
C ASP A 72 24.48 8.15 19.18
N GLU A 73 23.69 9.21 19.43
CA GLU A 73 24.20 10.56 19.75
C GLU A 73 25.01 10.56 21.07
N LEU A 74 24.48 9.94 22.13
CA LEU A 74 25.17 9.82 23.41
C LEU A 74 26.46 9.00 23.32
N TYR A 75 26.46 7.94 22.51
CA TYR A 75 27.67 7.15 22.25
C TYR A 75 28.73 7.97 21.52
N LYS A 76 28.35 8.78 20.53
CA LYS A 76 29.29 9.69 19.86
C LYS A 76 29.88 10.72 20.81
N GLU A 77 29.04 11.36 21.64
CA GLU A 77 29.51 12.33 22.65
C GLU A 77 30.50 11.73 23.67
N LEU A 78 30.37 10.43 23.99
CA LEU A 78 31.28 9.73 24.88
C LEU A 78 32.60 9.33 24.21
N VAL A 79 32.59 9.03 22.91
CA VAL A 79 33.77 8.62 22.14
C VAL A 79 34.61 9.82 21.69
N ASP A 80 33.98 10.97 21.45
CA ASP A 80 34.66 12.22 21.10
C ASP A 80 35.26 12.95 22.33
N ARG A 81 35.23 12.33 23.51
CA ARG A 81 35.73 12.86 24.79
C ARG A 81 36.95 12.11 25.29
#